data_AF-A0A373Q4D8-F1
#
_entry.id   AF-A0A373Q4D8-F1
#
_cell.length_a   1.000
_cell.length_b   1.000
_cell.length_c   1.000
_cell.angle_alpha   90.00
_cell.angle_beta   90.00
_cell.angle_gamma   90.00
#
_symmetry.space_group_name_H-M   'P 1'
#
loop_
_entity.id
_entity.type
_entity.pdbx_description
1 polymer ?
#
loop_
_entity_poly.entity_id
_entity_poly.type
_entity_poly.pdbx_seq_one_letter_code
_entity_poly.pdbx_strand_id
1 'polypeptide(L)'
;MKKKTKYITAAIVFVLLSLCNIFVSAIFHKMLIKDNQWLTFAPFIETCKLVFSNMGARSIFLAFEVFIVLGLIAAQLSRTSTYKSDMVKISKNIEIPQRAGQNQYGSARFYRDDELDTVFTEIKINKQDSYIQELMKHGYDDLEFMKKE
;
A
#
# COMPACT_ATOMS: atom_id res chain seq x y z
N MET A 1 -1.18 2.80 -1.45
CA MET A 1 -1.29 4.10 -2.15
C MET A 1 -0.86 3.91 -3.59
N LYS A 2 -1.50 4.54 -4.58
CA LYS A 2 -1.02 4.48 -5.98
C LYS A 2 0.43 5.00 -6.01
N LYS A 3 1.33 4.34 -6.77
CA LYS A 3 2.77 4.71 -6.82
C LYS A 3 2.99 6.21 -7.03
N LYS A 4 2.13 6.85 -7.84
CA LYS A 4 2.14 8.31 -8.08
C LYS A 4 1.97 9.14 -6.79
N THR A 5 1.00 8.80 -5.94
CA THR A 5 0.75 9.53 -4.68
C THR A 5 1.93 9.40 -3.71
N LYS A 6 2.64 8.25 -3.71
CA LYS A 6 3.81 8.01 -2.85
C LYS A 6 4.94 9.02 -3.13
N TYR A 7 5.30 9.19 -4.40
CA TYR A 7 6.36 10.13 -4.80
C TYR A 7 5.94 11.59 -4.62
N ILE A 8 4.66 11.91 -4.85
CA ILE A 8 4.13 13.27 -4.61
C ILE A 8 4.26 13.65 -3.13
N THR A 9 3.86 12.76 -2.21
CA THR A 9 4.01 13.02 -0.77
C THR A 9 5.47 13.17 -0.38
N ALA A 10 6.36 12.33 -0.91
CA ALA A 10 7.80 12.44 -0.63
C ALA A 10 8.38 13.77 -1.13
N ALA A 11 7.97 14.25 -2.31
CA ALA A 11 8.40 15.52 -2.87
C ALA A 11 7.92 16.71 -2.03
N ILE A 12 6.67 16.70 -1.55
CA ILE A 12 6.15 17.76 -0.67
C ILE A 12 6.93 17.80 0.64
N VAL A 13 7.17 16.64 1.26
CA VAL A 13 7.94 16.55 2.50
C VAL A 13 9.38 17.02 2.29
N PHE A 14 10.00 16.66 1.16
CA PHE A 14 11.34 17.14 0.80
C PHE A 14 11.37 18.68 0.76
N VAL A 15 10.48 19.32 -0.01
CA VAL A 15 10.44 20.79 -0.12
C VAL A 15 10.27 21.46 1.25
N LEU A 16 9.37 20.96 2.09
CA LEU A 16 9.15 21.50 3.43
C LEU A 16 10.39 21.36 4.33
N LEU A 17 11.03 20.19 4.30
CA LEU A 17 12.25 19.94 5.07
C LEU A 17 13.43 20.80 4.58
N SER A 18 13.60 20.96 3.27
CA SER A 18 14.66 21.81 2.69
C SER A 18 14.45 23.29 3.03
N LEU A 19 13.19 23.78 3.05
CA LEU A 19 12.88 25.14 3.49
C LEU A 19 13.23 25.36 4.97
N CYS A 20 12.90 24.40 5.84
CA CYS A 20 13.32 24.43 7.24
C CYS A 20 14.84 24.33 7.38
N ASN A 21 15.50 23.53 6.55
CA ASN A 21 16.95 23.29 6.57
C ASN A 21 17.74 24.59 6.34
N ILE A 22 17.23 25.53 5.53
CA ILE A 22 17.85 26.85 5.32
C ILE A 22 18.01 27.59 6.66
N PHE A 23 16.98 27.61 7.51
CA PHE A 23 17.03 28.27 8.81
C PHE A 23 17.91 27.51 9.80
N VAL A 24 17.76 26.18 9.87
CA VAL A 24 18.57 25.34 10.77
C VAL A 24 20.05 25.52 10.46
N SER A 25 20.43 25.50 9.18
CA SER A 25 21.82 25.65 8.75
C SER A 25 22.40 27.02 9.10
N ALA A 26 21.61 28.08 8.96
CA ALA A 26 22.01 29.43 9.37
C ALA A 26 22.21 29.53 10.89
N ILE A 27 21.30 28.95 11.69
CA ILE A 27 21.40 28.93 13.16
C ILE A 27 22.64 28.14 13.60
N PHE A 28 22.85 26.94 13.07
CA PHE A 28 24.03 26.11 13.38
C PHE A 28 25.33 26.82 12.99
N HIS A 29 25.35 27.49 11.83
CA HIS A 29 26.51 28.25 11.41
C HIS A 29 26.84 29.39 12.39
N LYS A 30 25.84 30.21 12.77
CA LYS A 30 26.01 31.29 13.75
C LYS A 30 26.43 30.75 15.12
N MET A 31 25.85 29.63 15.54
CA MET A 31 26.21 28.96 16.80
C MET A 31 27.67 28.48 16.81
N LEU A 32 28.15 27.89 15.71
CA LEU A 32 29.52 27.41 15.59
C LEU A 32 30.55 28.55 15.56
N ILE A 33 30.19 29.71 15.02
CA ILE A 33 31.01 30.92 15.04
C ILE A 33 30.93 31.65 16.40
N LYS A 34 30.10 31.17 17.33
CA LYS A 34 29.81 31.81 18.63
C LYS A 34 29.30 33.25 18.46
N ASP A 35 28.44 33.46 17.47
CA ASP A 35 27.74 34.73 17.32
C ASP A 35 26.78 34.93 18.51
N ASN A 36 26.83 36.10 19.14
CA ASN A 36 25.98 36.46 20.27
C ASN A 36 24.49 36.51 19.89
N GLN A 37 24.18 36.58 18.59
CA GLN A 37 22.81 36.60 18.04
C GLN A 37 22.43 35.31 17.30
N TRP A 38 22.94 34.16 17.72
CA TRP A 38 22.72 32.88 17.02
C TRP A 38 21.25 32.44 16.90
N LEU A 39 20.37 32.84 17.82
CA LEU A 39 18.93 32.50 17.79
C LEU A 39 18.04 33.55 17.09
N THR A 40 18.65 34.52 16.39
CA THR A 40 17.87 35.56 15.68
C THR A 40 17.37 35.04 14.34
N PHE A 41 16.04 35.13 14.14
CA PHE A 41 15.39 34.81 12.87
C PHE A 41 15.46 36.01 11.93
N ALA A 42 16.40 35.97 11.00
CA ALA A 42 16.48 36.94 9.91
C ALA A 42 15.38 36.65 8.86
N PRO A 43 15.01 37.66 8.05
CA PRO A 43 14.13 37.46 6.89
C PRO A 43 14.60 36.31 5.99
N PHE A 44 13.66 35.60 5.37
CA PHE A 44 13.96 34.40 4.56
C PHE A 44 15.01 34.65 3.47
N ILE A 45 14.91 35.77 2.76
CA ILE A 45 15.83 36.14 1.68
C ILE A 45 17.25 36.34 2.20
N GLU A 46 17.40 36.96 3.37
CA GLU A 46 18.71 37.19 3.99
C GLU A 46 19.33 35.88 4.48
N THR A 47 18.51 35.00 5.06
CA THR A 47 18.93 33.66 5.46
C THR A 47 19.39 32.84 4.26
N CYS A 48 18.67 32.91 3.14
CA CYS A 48 19.10 32.27 1.89
C CYS A 48 20.45 32.83 1.42
N LYS A 49 20.61 34.15 1.39
CA LYS A 49 21.88 34.79 1.00
C LYS A 49 23.03 34.32 1.90
N LEU A 50 22.83 34.27 3.22
CA LEU A 50 23.83 33.79 4.17
C LEU A 50 24.25 32.35 3.87
N VAL A 51 23.29 31.44 3.70
CA VAL A 51 23.55 30.01 3.44
C VAL A 51 24.30 29.81 2.12
N PHE A 52 23.94 30.54 1.06
CA PHE A 52 24.58 30.34 -0.25
C PHE A 52 25.89 31.11 -0.45
N SER A 53 26.10 32.20 0.29
CA SER A 53 27.31 33.03 0.18
C SER A 53 28.44 32.54 1.10
N ASN A 54 28.10 31.97 2.26
CA ASN A 54 29.10 31.49 3.22
C ASN A 54 29.37 29.99 3.04
N MET A 55 30.64 29.62 2.84
CA MET A 55 31.04 28.24 2.65
C MET A 55 30.72 27.34 3.86
N GLY A 56 30.85 27.85 5.09
CA GLY A 56 30.52 27.10 6.30
C GLY A 56 29.03 26.80 6.43
N ALA A 57 28.18 27.82 6.25
CA ALA A 57 26.72 27.65 6.26
C ALA A 57 26.24 26.73 5.14
N ARG A 58 26.83 26.85 3.94
CA ARG A 58 26.53 26.00 2.79
C ARG A 58 26.88 24.54 3.03
N SER A 59 28.03 24.26 3.64
CA SER A 59 28.44 22.89 3.96
C SER A 59 27.50 22.22 4.95
N ILE A 60 27.06 22.95 5.97
CA ILE A 60 26.06 22.46 6.95
C ILE A 60 24.73 22.17 6.25
N PHE A 61 24.28 23.09 5.39
CA PHE A 61 23.07 22.91 4.59
C PHE A 61 23.12 21.65 3.73
N LEU A 62 24.19 21.47 2.96
CA LEU A 62 24.36 20.29 2.10
C LEU A 62 24.44 19.00 2.91
N ALA A 63 25.10 19.00 4.07
CA ALA A 63 25.17 17.84 4.95
C ALA A 63 23.77 17.42 5.43
N PHE A 64 22.98 18.36 5.93
CA PHE A 64 21.59 18.08 6.34
C PHE A 64 20.70 17.69 5.15
N GLU A 65 20.91 18.28 3.98
CA GLU A 65 20.16 17.94 2.77
C GLU A 65 20.37 16.47 2.39
N VAL A 66 21.61 15.98 2.48
CA VAL A 66 21.93 14.56 2.27
C VAL A 66 21.21 13.68 3.29
N PHE A 67 21.20 14.05 4.58
CA PHE A 67 20.46 13.31 5.61
C PHE A 67 18.95 13.28 5.36
N ILE A 68 18.37 14.39 4.89
CA ILE A 68 16.95 14.46 4.52
C ILE A 68 16.65 13.47 3.38
N VAL A 69 17.47 13.47 2.32
CA VAL A 69 17.30 12.55 1.18
C VAL A 69 17.42 11.09 1.62
N LEU A 70 18.45 10.77 2.42
CA LEU A 70 18.63 9.41 2.95
C LEU A 70 17.46 8.99 3.84
N GLY A 71 16.97 9.87 4.71
CA GLY A 71 15.81 9.62 5.56
C GLY A 71 14.53 9.38 4.74
N LEU A 72 14.33 10.11 3.65
CA LEU A 72 13.21 9.89 2.73
C LEU A 72 13.32 8.54 2.03
N ILE A 73 14.50 8.16 1.53
CA ILE A 73 14.75 6.85 0.91
C ILE A 73 14.46 5.73 1.92
N ALA A 74 15.00 5.84 3.14
CA ALA A 74 14.75 4.89 4.21
C ALA A 74 13.25 4.79 4.53
N ALA A 75 12.53 5.91 4.62
CA ALA A 75 11.09 5.91 4.84
C ALA A 75 10.30 5.27 3.67
N GLN A 76 10.79 5.36 2.43
CA GLN A 76 10.18 4.67 1.29
C GLN A 76 10.40 3.16 1.30
N LEU A 77 11.54 2.70 1.85
CA LEU A 77 11.92 1.29 1.99
C LEU A 77 11.21 0.64 3.18
N SER A 78 11.18 1.32 4.33
CA SER A 78 10.56 0.81 5.57
C SER A 78 9.04 0.77 5.54
N ARG A 79 8.39 1.44 4.57
CA ARG A 79 6.95 1.29 4.34
C ARG A 79 6.66 -0.03 3.64
N THR A 80 6.69 -1.12 4.40
CA THR A 80 6.01 -2.35 4.03
C THR A 80 4.50 -2.12 4.18
N SER A 81 3.74 -2.49 3.15
CA SER A 81 2.28 -2.45 3.18
C SER A 81 1.77 -3.64 4.02
N THR A 82 2.13 -3.68 5.30
CA THR A 82 1.87 -4.85 6.17
C THR A 82 0.38 -5.07 6.41
N TYR A 83 -0.45 -4.05 6.21
CA TYR A 83 -1.88 -4.07 6.55
C TYR A 83 -2.85 -4.19 5.38
N LYS A 84 -2.36 -4.30 4.13
CA LYS A 84 -3.22 -4.62 3.00
C LYS A 84 -2.81 -5.94 2.42
N SER A 85 -3.61 -6.97 2.70
CA SER A 85 -3.60 -8.19 1.90
C SER A 85 -4.12 -7.87 0.50
N ASP A 86 -3.48 -8.47 -0.50
CA ASP A 86 -4.03 -8.48 -1.85
C ASP A 86 -5.40 -9.19 -1.82
N MET A 87 -6.33 -8.81 -2.69
CA MET A 87 -7.68 -9.41 -2.71
C MET A 87 -7.74 -10.47 -3.81
N VAL A 88 -8.40 -11.60 -3.53
CA VAL A 88 -8.70 -12.66 -4.48
C VAL A 88 -10.19 -12.60 -4.82
N LYS A 89 -10.49 -12.61 -6.12
CA LYS A 89 -11.85 -12.66 -6.64
C LYS A 89 -12.33 -14.10 -6.69
N ILE A 90 -13.42 -14.41 -5.98
CA ILE A 90 -14.01 -15.76 -5.90
C ILE A 90 -15.20 -15.89 -6.83
N SER A 91 -15.97 -14.81 -7.01
CA SER A 91 -17.09 -14.76 -7.95
C SER A 91 -17.19 -13.38 -8.59
N LYS A 92 -18.16 -13.18 -9.50
CA LYS A 92 -18.35 -11.88 -10.19
C LYS A 92 -18.41 -10.69 -9.23
N ASN A 93 -19.00 -10.88 -8.05
CA ASN A 93 -19.27 -9.82 -7.08
C ASN A 93 -18.63 -10.03 -5.70
N ILE A 94 -17.89 -11.14 -5.50
CA ILE A 94 -17.31 -11.49 -4.19
C ILE A 94 -15.79 -11.50 -4.30
N GLU A 95 -15.16 -10.65 -3.48
CA GLU A 95 -13.71 -10.56 -3.31
C GLU A 95 -13.38 -10.73 -1.83
N ILE A 96 -12.35 -11.53 -1.54
CA ILE A 96 -11.87 -11.81 -0.18
C ILE A 96 -10.39 -11.50 -0.07
N PRO A 97 -9.86 -11.19 1.13
CA PRO A 97 -8.43 -11.04 1.32
C PRO A 97 -7.69 -12.35 1.00
N GLN A 98 -6.58 -12.25 0.27
CA GLN A 98 -5.64 -13.33 0.05
C GLN A 98 -5.05 -13.77 1.39
N ARG A 99 -4.82 -15.07 1.52
CA ARG A 99 -4.13 -15.64 2.68
C ARG A 99 -2.84 -14.87 2.96
N ALA A 100 -2.68 -14.40 4.19
CA ALA A 100 -1.51 -13.65 4.64
C ALA A 100 -1.13 -14.12 6.04
N GLY A 101 0.17 -14.29 6.30
CA GLY A 101 0.70 -14.69 7.60
C GLY A 101 1.43 -16.05 7.61
N GLN A 102 2.11 -16.35 8.71
CA GLN A 102 2.88 -17.58 8.97
C GLN A 102 1.97 -18.73 9.47
N ASN A 103 0.87 -19.01 8.77
CA ASN A 103 -0.12 -20.06 9.11
C ASN A 103 -0.79 -19.97 10.50
N GLN A 104 -0.60 -18.90 11.29
CA GLN A 104 -1.20 -18.78 12.64
C GLN A 104 -2.62 -18.20 12.66
N TYR A 105 -3.07 -17.52 11.59
CA TYR A 105 -4.35 -16.80 11.54
C TYR A 105 -5.25 -17.17 10.36
N GLY A 106 -5.16 -18.41 9.87
CA GLY A 106 -5.99 -18.87 8.76
C GLY A 106 -5.23 -18.88 7.43
N SER A 107 -4.54 -19.98 7.18
CA SER A 107 -3.97 -20.33 5.88
C SER A 107 -4.98 -20.98 4.93
N ALA A 108 -6.20 -21.21 5.42
CA ALA A 108 -7.31 -21.69 4.62
C ALA A 108 -7.60 -20.72 3.47
N ARG A 109 -7.78 -21.28 2.29
CA ARG A 109 -8.14 -20.56 1.07
C ARG A 109 -9.11 -21.40 0.27
N PHE A 110 -9.82 -20.77 -0.66
CA PHE A 110 -10.55 -21.50 -1.69
C PHE A 110 -9.57 -22.27 -2.57
N TYR A 111 -10.04 -23.42 -3.05
CA TYR A 111 -9.34 -24.19 -4.08
C TYR A 111 -9.22 -23.36 -5.35
N ARG A 112 -8.10 -23.54 -6.06
CA ARG A 112 -7.97 -23.00 -7.42
C ARG A 112 -8.74 -23.89 -8.39
N ASP A 113 -9.04 -23.36 -9.57
CA ASP A 113 -9.76 -24.09 -10.60
C ASP A 113 -9.06 -25.41 -10.99
N ASP A 114 -7.72 -25.42 -11.01
CA ASP A 114 -6.91 -26.64 -11.26
C ASP A 114 -6.99 -27.68 -10.15
N GLU A 115 -7.36 -27.28 -8.93
CA GLU A 115 -7.45 -28.18 -7.77
C GLU A 115 -8.85 -28.78 -7.63
N LEU A 116 -9.87 -28.15 -8.20
CA LEU A 116 -11.26 -28.60 -8.09
C LEU A 116 -11.44 -30.03 -8.60
N ASP A 117 -10.84 -30.37 -9.74
CA ASP A 117 -10.94 -31.69 -10.36
C ASP A 117 -10.28 -32.81 -9.53
N THR A 118 -9.37 -32.44 -8.61
CA THR A 118 -8.70 -33.40 -7.72
C THR A 118 -9.42 -33.61 -6.41
N VAL A 119 -10.22 -32.63 -5.98
CA VAL A 119 -10.89 -32.63 -4.68
C VAL A 119 -12.35 -33.05 -4.81
N PHE A 120 -12.99 -32.68 -5.91
CA PHE A 120 -14.39 -33.01 -6.18
C PHE A 120 -14.50 -34.14 -7.18
N THR A 121 -15.38 -35.09 -6.87
CA THR A 121 -15.76 -36.14 -7.81
C THR A 121 -16.74 -35.58 -8.83
N GLU A 122 -16.39 -35.64 -10.11
CA GLU A 122 -17.30 -35.32 -11.20
C GLU A 122 -18.32 -36.45 -11.39
N ILE A 123 -19.61 -36.16 -11.22
CA ILE A 123 -20.70 -37.10 -11.53
C ILE A 123 -21.34 -36.66 -12.85
N LYS A 124 -21.16 -37.47 -13.90
CA LYS A 124 -21.81 -37.26 -15.19
C LYS A 124 -23.12 -38.03 -15.26
N ILE A 125 -24.22 -37.30 -15.37
CA ILE A 125 -25.55 -37.89 -15.54
C ILE A 125 -25.88 -37.91 -17.03
N ASN A 126 -26.16 -39.10 -17.55
CA ASN A 126 -26.63 -39.27 -18.92
C ASN A 126 -28.13 -38.94 -19.00
N LYS A 127 -28.49 -37.89 -19.75
CA LYS A 127 -29.89 -37.50 -19.95
C LYS A 127 -30.68 -38.43 -20.86
N GLN A 128 -29.98 -39.26 -21.64
CA GLN A 128 -30.58 -40.24 -22.54
C GLN A 128 -30.81 -41.59 -21.84
N ASP A 129 -30.36 -41.74 -20.60
CA ASP A 129 -30.63 -42.93 -19.81
C ASP A 129 -32.12 -43.03 -19.49
N SER A 130 -32.72 -44.20 -19.73
CA SER A 130 -34.15 -44.42 -19.58
C SER A 130 -34.63 -44.19 -18.14
N TYR A 131 -33.81 -44.55 -17.16
CA TYR A 131 -34.14 -44.36 -15.74
C TYR A 131 -34.06 -42.88 -15.36
N ILE A 132 -33.07 -42.14 -15.86
CA ILE A 132 -32.97 -40.69 -15.64
C ILE A 132 -34.14 -39.95 -16.29
N GLN A 133 -34.58 -40.36 -17.48
CA GLN A 133 -35.75 -39.78 -18.13
C GLN A 133 -37.04 -40.01 -17.35
N GLU A 134 -37.22 -41.21 -16.79
CA GLU A 134 -38.35 -41.54 -15.93
C GLU A 134 -38.34 -40.68 -14.65
N LEU A 135 -37.19 -40.58 -13.98
CA LEU A 135 -37.02 -39.70 -12.82
C LEU A 135 -37.30 -38.22 -13.13
N MET A 136 -36.85 -37.72 -14.28
CA MET A 136 -37.12 -36.34 -14.69
C MET A 136 -38.60 -36.10 -14.99
N LYS A 137 -39.29 -37.10 -15.56
CA LYS A 137 -40.72 -37.02 -15.89
C LYS A 137 -41.58 -36.99 -14.64
N HIS A 138 -41.24 -37.82 -13.65
CA HIS A 138 -42.02 -37.99 -12.42
C HIS A 138 -41.54 -37.13 -11.25
N GLY A 139 -40.40 -36.43 -11.39
CA GLY A 139 -39.77 -35.66 -10.31
C GLY A 139 -40.60 -34.48 -9.76
N TYR A 140 -41.74 -34.16 -10.37
CA TYR A 140 -42.65 -33.11 -9.95
C TYR A 140 -44.04 -33.63 -9.52
N ASP A 141 -44.28 -34.94 -9.60
CA ASP A 141 -45.63 -35.52 -9.39
C ASP A 141 -46.16 -35.30 -7.97
N ASP A 142 -45.25 -35.21 -7.00
CA ASP A 142 -45.54 -34.99 -5.58
C ASP A 142 -45.65 -33.50 -5.20
N LEU A 143 -45.34 -32.59 -6.12
CA LEU A 143 -45.44 -31.15 -5.86
C LEU A 143 -46.85 -30.65 -6.17
N GLU A 144 -47.73 -30.71 -5.18
CA GLU A 144 -49.14 -30.29 -5.31
C GLU A 144 -49.31 -28.84 -5.82
N PHE A 145 -48.39 -27.94 -5.48
CA PHE A 145 -48.42 -26.54 -5.92
C PHE A 145 -48.08 -26.33 -7.41
N MET A 146 -47.55 -27.35 -8.10
CA MET A 146 -47.25 -27.31 -9.53
C MET A 146 -48.40 -27.86 -10.39
N LYS A 147 -49.36 -28.55 -9.77
CA LYS A 147 -50.59 -29.02 -10.44
C LYS A 147 -51.48 -27.79 -10.66
N LYS A 148 -51.38 -27.19 -11.84
CA LYS A 148 -52.32 -26.13 -12.27
C LYS A 148 -53.74 -26.68 -12.22
N GLU A 149 -54.67 -25.89 -11.66
CA GLU A 149 -56.12 -26.08 -11.80
C GLU A 149 -56.53 -26.29 -13.27
#